data_AF-X1JQ14-F1
#
_entry.id   AF-X1JQ14-F1
#
_cell.length_a   1.000
_cell.length_b   1.000
_cell.length_c   1.000
_cell.angle_alpha   90.00
_cell.angle_beta   90.00
_cell.angle_gamma   90.00
#
_symmetry.space_group_name_H-M   'P 1'
#
loop_
_entity.id
_entity.type
_entity.pdbx_description
1 polymer ?
#
loop_
_entity_poly.entity_id
_entity_poly.type
_entity_poly.pdbx_seq_one_letter_code
_entity_poly.pdbx_strand_id
1 'polypeptide(L)'
;MAELAEKELREGGKQLEGVLILCWVMAILTGLAIFSGFGWGPVGYLRGYLDNPFTLHAATDVVKGLISFPFRMVYSLIVPALYVTELIGIYQRKAFAVPLGRAVLVITMVFFFPVGTIIGAILWKRFNHPLSKKYLNYED
;
A
#
# COMPACT_ATOMS: atom_id res chain seq x y z
N MET A 1 35.44 13.93 -3.74
CA MET A 1 34.12 14.53 -3.39
C MET A 1 32.97 13.90 -4.18
N ALA A 2 33.10 13.70 -5.50
CA ALA A 2 32.10 12.96 -6.29
C ALA A 2 31.90 11.49 -5.85
N GLU A 3 32.98 10.77 -5.55
CA GLU A 3 32.90 9.37 -5.08
C GLU A 3 32.20 9.20 -3.72
N LEU A 4 32.37 10.18 -2.82
CA LEU A 4 31.69 10.18 -1.51
C LEU A 4 30.18 10.42 -1.70
N ALA A 5 29.79 11.32 -2.60
CA ALA A 5 28.40 11.59 -2.92
C ALA A 5 27.71 10.37 -3.58
N GLU A 6 28.39 9.66 -4.47
CA GLU A 6 27.87 8.45 -5.10
C GLU A 6 27.70 7.30 -4.09
N LYS A 7 28.65 7.17 -3.16
CA LYS A 7 28.57 6.17 -2.08
C LYS A 7 27.39 6.43 -1.15
N GLU A 8 27.18 7.69 -0.76
CA GLU A 8 26.04 8.10 0.05
C GLU A 8 24.69 7.85 -0.65
N LEU A 9 24.60 8.09 -1.96
CA LEU A 9 23.41 7.78 -2.75
C LEU A 9 23.14 6.26 -2.81
N ARG A 10 24.20 5.45 -2.91
CA ARG A 10 24.07 3.99 -2.94
C ARG A 10 23.61 3.43 -1.59
N GLU A 11 24.11 3.99 -0.49
CA GLU A 11 23.69 3.65 0.86
C GLU A 11 22.24 4.07 1.13
N GLY A 12 21.82 5.25 0.66
CA GLY A 12 20.43 5.71 0.72
C GLY A 12 19.46 4.80 -0.04
N GLY A 13 19.84 4.37 -1.25
CA GLY A 13 19.08 3.38 -2.02
C GLY A 13 18.95 2.03 -1.30
N LYS A 14 20.03 1.55 -0.68
CA LYS A 14 20.05 0.29 0.08
C LYS A 14 19.15 0.34 1.32
N GLN A 15 19.01 1.49 1.96
CA GLN A 15 18.07 1.66 3.07
C GLN A 15 16.60 1.56 2.62
N LEU A 16 16.31 1.98 1.39
CA LEU A 16 14.96 1.93 0.80
C LEU A 16 14.59 0.57 0.18
N GLU A 17 15.55 -0.35 -0.02
CA GLU A 17 15.27 -1.71 -0.52
C GLU A 17 14.20 -2.43 0.32
N GLY A 18 14.24 -2.28 1.65
CA GLY A 18 13.23 -2.88 2.53
C GLY A 18 11.82 -2.32 2.31
N VAL A 19 11.72 -1.03 1.96
CA VAL A 19 10.45 -0.36 1.67
C VAL A 19 9.95 -0.74 0.29
N LEU A 20 10.84 -0.87 -0.70
CA LEU A 20 10.53 -1.38 -2.03
C LEU A 20 9.98 -2.80 -1.99
N ILE A 21 10.62 -3.68 -1.23
CA ILE A 21 10.15 -5.07 -1.05
C ILE A 21 8.76 -5.08 -0.43
N LEU A 22 8.52 -4.25 0.60
CA LEU A 22 7.19 -4.15 1.21
C LEU A 22 6.16 -3.67 0.18
N CYS A 23 6.45 -2.62 -0.59
CA CYS A 23 5.49 -2.12 -1.58
C CYS A 23 5.19 -3.14 -2.66
N TRP A 24 6.18 -3.91 -3.11
CA TRP A 24 5.98 -5.03 -4.05
C TRP A 24 5.12 -6.15 -3.46
N VAL A 25 5.45 -6.62 -2.25
CA VAL A 25 4.69 -7.68 -1.57
C VAL A 25 3.24 -7.23 -1.36
N MET A 26 3.04 -5.99 -0.93
CA MET A 26 1.71 -5.42 -0.73
C MET A 26 0.94 -5.21 -2.03
N ALA A 27 1.59 -4.75 -3.10
CA ALA A 27 0.95 -4.64 -4.42
C ALA A 27 0.52 -6.01 -4.96
N ILE A 28 1.34 -7.05 -4.78
CA ILE A 28 1.00 -8.42 -5.19
C ILE A 28 -0.14 -8.98 -4.33
N LEU A 29 -0.07 -8.86 -3.00
CA LEU A 29 -1.11 -9.36 -2.10
C LEU A 29 -2.45 -8.66 -2.34
N THR A 30 -2.44 -7.34 -2.50
CA THR A 30 -3.65 -6.56 -2.78
C THR A 30 -4.18 -6.84 -4.19
N GLY A 31 -3.31 -6.97 -5.19
CA GLY A 31 -3.68 -7.42 -6.53
C GLY A 31 -4.33 -8.81 -6.52
N LEU A 32 -3.71 -9.78 -5.86
CA LEU A 32 -4.28 -11.12 -5.70
C LEU A 32 -5.60 -11.11 -4.94
N ALA A 33 -5.74 -10.29 -3.89
CA ALA A 33 -7.01 -10.15 -3.17
C ALA A 33 -8.14 -9.63 -4.05
N ILE A 34 -7.83 -8.73 -5.00
CA ILE A 34 -8.80 -8.18 -5.96
C ILE A 34 -9.20 -9.23 -7.02
N PHE A 35 -8.23 -9.98 -7.55
CA PHE A 35 -8.45 -10.94 -8.63
C PHE A 35 -8.90 -12.33 -8.16
N SER A 36 -8.65 -12.72 -6.92
CA SER A 36 -8.96 -14.05 -6.38
C SER A 36 -10.44 -14.29 -6.12
N GLY A 37 -11.31 -13.28 -6.24
CA GLY A 37 -12.74 -13.44 -5.97
C GLY A 37 -13.08 -13.77 -4.51
N PHE A 38 -12.12 -13.68 -3.58
CA PHE A 38 -12.41 -13.59 -2.16
C PHE A 38 -13.36 -12.40 -1.96
N GLY A 39 -14.43 -12.55 -1.16
CA GLY A 39 -15.58 -11.61 -1.06
C GLY A 39 -15.28 -10.15 -0.67
N TRP A 40 -14.01 -9.77 -0.64
CA TRP A 40 -13.47 -8.42 -0.42
C TRP A 40 -13.11 -7.69 -1.72
N GLY A 41 -13.00 -8.38 -2.86
CA GLY A 41 -12.78 -7.78 -4.18
C GLY A 41 -14.07 -7.55 -4.98
N PRO A 42 -14.05 -6.70 -6.03
CA PRO A 42 -15.23 -6.42 -6.87
C PRO A 42 -15.83 -7.67 -7.51
N VAL A 43 -15.00 -8.67 -7.85
CA VAL A 43 -15.42 -9.95 -8.43
C VAL A 43 -16.10 -10.86 -7.40
N GLY A 44 -15.60 -10.91 -6.16
CA GLY A 44 -16.18 -11.73 -5.08
C GLY A 44 -17.54 -11.22 -4.62
N TYR A 45 -17.74 -9.90 -4.64
CA TYR A 45 -19.04 -9.28 -4.36
C TYR A 45 -20.07 -9.58 -5.46
N LEU A 46 -19.70 -9.46 -6.74
CA LEU A 46 -20.59 -9.80 -7.86
C LEU A 46 -21.03 -11.27 -7.83
N ARG A 47 -20.12 -12.18 -7.48
CA ARG A 47 -20.44 -13.60 -7.30
C ARG A 47 -21.38 -13.83 -6.12
N GLY A 48 -21.12 -13.21 -4.96
CA GLY A 48 -22.00 -13.29 -3.79
C GLY A 48 -23.39 -12.69 -4.00
N TYR A 49 -23.53 -11.71 -4.91
CA TYR A 49 -24.80 -11.12 -5.30
C TYR A 49 -25.61 -12.02 -6.25
N LEU A 50 -24.94 -12.75 -7.13
CA LEU A 50 -25.59 -13.67 -8.07
C LEU A 50 -25.97 -15.02 -7.43
N ASP A 51 -25.23 -15.47 -6.42
CA ASP A 51 -25.42 -16.79 -5.79
C ASP A 51 -26.47 -16.81 -4.64
N ASN A 52 -26.95 -15.67 -4.14
CA ASN A 52 -27.91 -15.62 -3.02
C ASN A 52 -29.35 -15.27 -3.46
N PRO A 53 -30.32 -16.20 -3.36
CA PRO A 53 -31.72 -15.91 -3.67
C PRO A 53 -32.31 -14.92 -2.65
N PHE A 54 -33.03 -13.91 -3.16
CA PHE A 54 -33.63 -12.82 -2.39
C PHE A 54 -34.51 -13.32 -1.23
N THR A 55 -34.00 -13.22 -0.01
CA THR A 55 -34.73 -13.46 1.25
C THR A 55 -34.91 -12.14 2.01
N LEU A 56 -35.76 -12.08 3.04
CA LEU A 56 -36.05 -10.83 3.79
C LEU A 56 -34.81 -10.21 4.49
N HIS A 57 -33.74 -10.98 4.72
CA HIS A 57 -32.41 -10.48 5.13
C HIS A 57 -31.63 -9.82 3.97
N ALA A 58 -31.96 -10.14 2.72
CA ALA A 58 -31.35 -9.55 1.54
C ALA A 58 -31.63 -8.06 1.42
N ALA A 59 -32.75 -7.51 1.91
CA ALA A 59 -32.95 -6.06 1.85
C ALA A 59 -31.95 -5.30 2.74
N THR A 60 -31.72 -5.77 3.97
CA THR A 60 -30.71 -5.19 4.86
C THR A 60 -29.29 -5.45 4.37
N ASP A 61 -29.03 -6.59 3.74
CA ASP A 61 -27.72 -6.92 3.17
C ASP A 61 -27.45 -6.21 1.84
N VAL A 62 -28.49 -5.90 1.06
CA VAL A 62 -28.42 -5.07 -0.14
C VAL A 62 -28.17 -3.61 0.25
N VAL A 63 -28.82 -3.08 1.29
CA VAL A 63 -28.53 -1.72 1.77
C VAL A 63 -27.12 -1.62 2.33
N LYS A 64 -26.68 -2.58 3.17
CA LYS A 64 -25.28 -2.66 3.64
C LYS A 64 -24.31 -2.83 2.47
N GLY A 65 -24.66 -3.67 1.50
CA GLY A 65 -23.91 -3.92 0.28
C GLY A 65 -23.76 -2.64 -0.54
N LEU A 66 -24.84 -1.91 -0.81
CA LEU A 66 -24.87 -0.69 -1.61
C LEU A 66 -24.15 0.48 -0.93
N ILE A 67 -24.27 0.60 0.41
CA ILE A 67 -23.55 1.62 1.18
C ILE A 67 -22.06 1.28 1.25
N SER A 68 -21.70 0.01 1.49
CA SER A 68 -20.30 -0.41 1.53
C SER A 68 -19.66 -0.62 0.17
N PHE A 69 -20.45 -0.67 -0.91
CA PHE A 69 -20.01 -0.87 -2.30
C PHE A 69 -19.05 0.22 -2.77
N PRO A 70 -19.39 1.53 -2.75
CA PRO A 70 -18.46 2.56 -3.18
C PRO A 70 -17.21 2.56 -2.30
N PHE A 71 -17.34 2.36 -0.98
CA PHE A 71 -16.18 2.31 -0.09
C PHE A 71 -15.29 1.11 -0.38
N ARG A 72 -15.82 -0.10 -0.59
CA ARG A 72 -15.03 -1.29 -0.91
C ARG A 72 -14.40 -1.20 -2.29
N MET A 73 -15.11 -0.69 -3.29
CA MET A 73 -14.56 -0.52 -4.63
C MET A 73 -13.43 0.51 -4.66
N VAL A 74 -13.69 1.69 -4.08
CA VAL A 74 -12.71 2.78 -3.97
C VAL A 74 -11.50 2.30 -3.16
N TYR A 75 -11.73 1.62 -2.03
CA TYR A 75 -10.65 1.06 -1.22
C TYR A 75 -9.85 -0.02 -1.96
N SER A 76 -10.52 -0.92 -2.70
CA SER A 76 -9.87 -1.96 -3.48
C SER A 76 -9.00 -1.40 -4.61
N LEU A 77 -9.32 -0.23 -5.15
CA LEU A 77 -8.56 0.38 -6.24
C LEU A 77 -7.49 1.36 -5.73
N ILE A 78 -7.80 2.14 -4.69
CA ILE A 78 -6.89 3.14 -4.13
C ILE A 78 -5.69 2.47 -3.44
N VAL A 79 -5.92 1.41 -2.66
CA VAL A 79 -4.85 0.82 -1.84
C VAL A 79 -3.71 0.26 -2.70
N PRO A 80 -3.95 -0.58 -3.73
CA PRO A 80 -2.90 -1.02 -4.64
C PRO A 80 -2.27 0.16 -5.40
N ALA A 81 -3.09 1.12 -5.85
CA ALA A 81 -2.60 2.30 -6.56
C ALA A 81 -1.63 3.12 -5.70
N LEU A 82 -1.84 3.22 -4.39
CA LEU A 82 -0.92 3.88 -3.46
C LEU A 82 0.43 3.14 -3.38
N TYR A 83 0.43 1.81 -3.24
CA TYR A 83 1.67 1.03 -3.24
C TYR A 83 2.43 1.13 -4.57
N VAL A 84 1.72 1.12 -5.70
CA VAL A 84 2.31 1.28 -7.05
C VAL A 84 2.85 2.70 -7.26
N THR A 85 2.13 3.72 -6.80
CA THR A 85 2.56 5.12 -6.90
C THR A 85 3.81 5.37 -6.06
N GLU A 86 3.87 4.77 -4.86
CA GLU A 86 5.06 4.81 -4.00
C GLU A 86 6.27 4.14 -4.67
N LEU A 87 6.07 2.96 -5.28
CA LEU A 87 7.10 2.28 -6.06
C LEU A 87 7.66 3.20 -7.15
N ILE A 88 6.78 3.82 -7.95
CA ILE A 88 7.18 4.75 -9.01
C ILE A 88 7.94 5.95 -8.42
N GLY A 89 7.47 6.51 -7.30
CA GLY A 89 8.12 7.62 -6.60
C GLY A 89 9.53 7.30 -6.13
N ILE A 90 9.74 6.12 -5.53
CA ILE A 90 11.06 5.67 -5.07
C ILE A 90 11.99 5.37 -6.25
N TYR A 91 11.49 4.71 -7.31
CA TYR A 91 12.28 4.44 -8.52
C TYR A 91 12.70 5.72 -9.25
N GLN A 92 11.82 6.72 -9.31
CA GLN A 92 12.10 8.02 -9.93
C GLN A 92 12.84 9.00 -9.00
N ARG A 93 13.19 8.59 -7.76
CA ARG A 93 13.88 9.42 -6.76
C ARG A 93 13.19 10.77 -6.52
N LYS A 94 11.87 10.72 -6.36
CA LYS A 94 11.02 11.91 -6.21
C LYS A 94 10.76 12.22 -4.74
N ALA A 95 10.75 13.51 -4.41
CA ALA A 95 10.49 14.00 -3.06
C ALA A 95 9.10 13.59 -2.53
N PHE A 96 8.08 13.47 -3.39
CA PHE A 96 6.73 13.07 -2.97
C PHE A 96 6.65 11.64 -2.43
N ALA A 97 7.65 10.79 -2.71
CA ALA A 97 7.71 9.45 -2.15
C ALA A 97 7.76 9.52 -0.62
N VAL A 98 8.41 10.53 -0.02
CA VAL A 98 8.53 10.63 1.44
C VAL A 98 7.17 10.73 2.16
N PRO A 99 6.31 11.71 1.88
CA PRO A 99 5.00 11.78 2.52
C PRO A 99 4.11 10.59 2.16
N LEU A 100 4.20 10.07 0.93
CA LEU A 100 3.35 8.98 0.45
C LEU A 100 3.76 7.63 1.08
N GLY A 101 5.05 7.31 1.15
CA GLY A 101 5.59 6.14 1.84
C GLY A 101 5.27 6.11 3.32
N ARG A 102 5.24 7.27 4.00
CA ARG A 102 4.76 7.38 5.38
C ARG A 102 3.27 7.01 5.48
N ALA A 103 2.42 7.56 4.62
CA ALA A 103 1.00 7.23 4.61
C ALA A 103 0.77 5.74 4.36
N VAL A 104 1.49 5.17 3.40
CA VAL A 104 1.44 3.74 3.06
C VAL A 104 1.91 2.85 4.22
N LEU A 105 2.97 3.25 4.93
CA LEU A 105 3.42 2.54 6.14
C LEU A 105 2.35 2.55 7.23
N VAL A 106 1.72 3.69 7.51
CA VAL A 106 0.63 3.79 8.50
C VAL A 106 -0.53 2.87 8.12
N ILE A 107 -0.95 2.88 6.86
CA ILE A 107 -1.99 1.97 6.36
C ILE A 107 -1.57 0.52 6.63
N THR A 108 -0.35 0.15 6.26
CA THR A 108 0.16 -1.22 6.47
C THR A 108 0.20 -1.60 7.96
N MET A 109 0.56 -0.66 8.84
CA MET A 109 0.59 -0.90 10.29
C MET A 109 -0.81 -1.18 10.85
N VAL A 110 -1.83 -0.46 10.39
CA VAL A 110 -3.22 -0.60 10.85
C VAL A 110 -3.85 -1.89 10.32
N PHE A 111 -3.63 -2.22 9.06
CA PHE A 111 -4.29 -3.37 8.42
C PHE A 111 -3.71 -4.72 8.84
N PHE A 112 -2.42 -4.78 9.13
CA PHE A 112 -1.72 -6.03 9.47
C PHE A 112 -1.32 -6.10 10.94
N PHE A 113 -2.01 -5.36 11.82
CA PHE A 113 -1.73 -5.40 13.25
C PHE A 113 -1.83 -6.84 13.78
N PRO A 114 -0.85 -7.33 14.57
CA PRO A 114 0.33 -6.61 15.09
C PRO A 114 1.60 -6.71 14.21
N VAL A 115 1.67 -7.68 13.29
CA VAL A 115 2.88 -7.97 12.49
C VAL A 115 3.28 -6.78 11.61
N GLY A 116 2.32 -6.14 10.95
CA GLY A 116 2.53 -4.95 10.13
C GLY A 116 3.00 -3.75 10.93
N THR A 117 2.65 -3.67 12.22
CA THR A 117 3.13 -2.60 13.10
C THR A 117 4.62 -2.77 13.41
N ILE A 118 5.08 -3.99 13.66
CA ILE A 118 6.49 -4.29 13.92
C ILE A 118 7.32 -3.99 12.66
N ILE A 119 6.91 -4.52 11.52
CA ILE A 119 7.59 -4.29 10.23
C ILE A 119 7.56 -2.81 9.86
N GLY A 120 6.39 -2.18 9.99
CA GLY A 120 6.20 -0.76 9.71
C GLY A 120 7.11 0.11 10.57
N ALA A 121 7.26 -0.18 11.86
CA ALA A 121 8.09 0.60 12.77
C ALA A 121 9.58 0.51 12.41
N ILE A 122 10.04 -0.66 11.97
CA ILE A 122 11.42 -0.87 11.49
C ILE A 122 11.65 -0.09 10.20
N LEU A 123 10.73 -0.17 9.25
CA LEU A 123 10.85 0.50 7.95
C LEU A 123 10.70 2.02 8.07
N TRP A 124 9.87 2.51 8.99
CA TRP A 124 9.72 3.94 9.30
C TRP A 124 11.06 4.57 9.69
N LYS A 125 11.86 3.86 10.51
CA LYS A 125 13.21 4.31 10.87
C LYS A 125 14.15 4.38 9.68
N ARG A 126 14.09 3.40 8.77
CA ARG A 126 14.92 3.38 7.54
C ARG A 126 14.52 4.48 6.56
N PHE A 127 13.23 4.75 6.47
CA PHE A 127 12.66 5.74 5.57
C PHE A 127 12.89 7.19 6.03
N ASN A 128 13.00 7.42 7.34
CA ASN A 128 13.34 8.73 7.91
C ASN A 128 14.85 9.01 8.03
N HIS A 129 15.70 8.09 7.58
CA HIS A 129 17.14 8.28 7.65
C HIS A 129 17.58 9.42 6.70
N PRO A 130 18.55 10.27 7.08
CA PRO A 130 18.97 11.40 6.25
C PRO A 130 19.49 10.97 4.86
N LEU A 131 20.14 9.81 4.77
CA LEU A 131 20.62 9.26 3.49
C LEU A 131 19.48 8.82 2.56
N SER A 132 18.38 8.29 3.09
CA SER A 132 17.22 7.91 2.27
C SER A 132 16.43 9.13 1.79
N LYS A 133 16.31 10.18 2.62
CA LYS A 133 15.76 11.48 2.18
C LYS A 133 16.62 12.14 1.09
N LYS A 134 17.94 12.13 1.27
CA LYS A 134 18.91 12.63 0.27
C LYS A 134 18.80 11.87 -1.06
N TYR A 135 18.63 10.55 -1.00
CA TYR A 135 18.40 9.73 -2.20
C TYR A 135 17.11 10.08 -2.94
N LEU A 136 16.06 10.47 -2.21
CA LEU A 136 14.76 10.86 -2.77
C LEU A 136 14.67 12.34 -3.14
N ASN A 137 15.78 13.09 -3.10
CA ASN A 137 15.83 14.54 -3.28
C ASN A 137 14.79 15.27 -2.40
N TYR A 138 14.58 14.77 -1.19
CA TYR A 138 13.68 15.37 -0.20
C TYR A 138 14.49 16.29 0.70
N GLU A 139 14.38 17.60 0.48
CA GLU A 139 14.87 18.63 1.40
C GLU A 139 13.82 18.83 2.50
N ASP A 140 14.28 18.82 3.77
CA ASP A 140 13.44 19.02 4.96
C ASP A 140 12.93 20.47 5.06
#